data_AF-A0A161KB93-F1
#
_entry.id   AF-A0A161KB93-F1
#
_cell.length_a   1.000
_cell.length_b   1.000
_cell.length_c   1.000
_cell.angle_alpha   90.00
_cell.angle_beta   90.00
_cell.angle_gamma   90.00
#
_symmetry.space_group_name_H-M   'P 1'
#
loop_
_entity.id
_entity.type
_entity.pdbx_description
1 polymer ?
#
loop_
_entity_poly.entity_id
_entity_poly.type
_entity_poly.pdbx_seq_one_letter_code
_entity_poly.pdbx_strand_id
1 'polypeptide(L)' 'MQLTFKIVITDESGSSRTEELMTLQKSGEARNDIGLSVSESKRLLNTVQQSVV' A
#
# COMPACT_ATOMS: atom_id res chain seq x y z
N MET A 1 -0.86 -12.16 9.56
CA MET A 1 0.21 -11.13 9.57
C MET A 1 -0.37 -9.83 9.05
N GLN A 2 -0.11 -8.70 9.71
CA GLN A 2 -0.59 -7.39 9.26
C GLN A 2 0.46 -6.72 8.38
N LEU A 3 0.04 -6.15 7.25
CA LEU A 3 0.88 -5.31 6.40
C LEU A 3 0.28 -3.91 6.33
N THR A 4 1.09 -2.90 6.62
CA THR A 4 0.70 -1.49 6.50
C THR A 4 1.49 -0.84 5.39
N PHE A 5 0.77 -0.27 4.42
CA PHE A 5 1.33 0.46 3.30
C PHE A 5 1.27 1.95 3.60
N LYS A 6 2.38 2.63 3.36
CA LYS A 6 2.51 4.08 3.55
C LYS A 6 3.05 4.69 2.27
N ILE A 7 2.64 5.92 1.98
CA ILE A 7 3.19 6.73 0.91
C ILE A 7 4.05 7.84 1.51
N VAL A 8 5.20 8.10 0.89
CA VAL A 8 6.03 9.26 1.20
C VAL A 8 5.81 10.28 0.10
N ILE A 9 5.34 11.46 0.47
CA ILE A 9 5.12 12.58 -0.43
C ILE A 9 6.21 13.59 -0.14
N THR A 10 7.02 13.90 -1.15
CA THR A 10 8.07 14.92 -1.07
C THR A 10 7.68 16.08 -1.96
N ASP A 11 7.61 17.27 -1.40
CA ASP A 11 7.32 18.48 -2.16
C ASP A 11 8.60 19.05 -2.83
N GLU A 12 8.42 20.08 -3.64
CA GLU A 12 9.49 20.74 -4.38
C GLU A 12 10.53 21.41 -3.47
N SER A 13 10.18 21.68 -2.20
CA SER A 13 11.12 22.22 -1.19
C SER A 13 12.00 21.12 -0.57
N GLY A 14 11.76 19.85 -0.92
CA GLY A 14 12.43 18.69 -0.33
C GLY A 14 11.83 18.27 1.02
N SER A 15 10.72 18.88 1.44
CA SER A 15 10.01 18.48 2.64
C SER A 15 9.20 17.22 2.37
N SER A 16 9.36 16.21 3.23
CA SER A 16 8.64 14.94 3.11
C SER A 16 7.62 14.78 4.23
N ARG A 17 6.44 14.26 3.86
CA ARG A 17 5.48 13.71 4.83
C ARG A 17 5.14 12.27 4.49
N THR A 18 4.88 11.48 5.52
CA THR A 18 4.46 10.09 5.38
C THR A 18 2.99 9.98 5.72
N GLU A 19 2.21 9.40 4.81
CA GLU A 19 0.78 9.15 5.02
C GLU A 19 0.52 7.64 4.99
N GLU A 20 -0.37 7.16 5.87
CA GLU A 20 -0.83 5.77 5.78
C GLU A 20 -1.81 5.63 4.62
N LEU A 21 -1.53 4.70 3.72
CA LEU A 21 -2.33 4.43 2.55
C LEU A 21 -3.39 3.35 2.85
N MET A 22 -2.95 2.22 3.41
CA MET A 22 -3.86 1.17 3.85
C MET A 22 -3.20 0.20 4.83
N THR A 23 -4.04 -0.49 5.58
CA THR A 23 -3.66 -1.66 6.36
C THR A 23 -4.39 -2.91 5.85
N LEU A 24 -3.65 -3.99 5.58
CA LEU A 24 -4.15 -5.30 5.16
C LEU A 24 -3.87 -6.35 6.23
N GLN A 25 -4.87 -7.15 6.54
CA GLN A 25 -4.69 -8.39 7.31
C GLN A 25 -4.51 -9.53 6.32
N LYS A 26 -3.28 -10.06 6.23
CA LYS A 26 -2.96 -11.13 5.29
C LYS A 26 -3.71 -12.40 5.66
N SER A 27 -4.50 -12.93 4.74
CA SER A 27 -4.93 -14.31 4.79
C SER A 27 -3.76 -15.23 4.40
N GLY A 28 -3.59 -16.34 5.12
CA GLY A 28 -2.33 -17.10 5.18
C GLY A 28 -1.88 -17.85 3.91
N GLU A 29 -2.33 -17.50 2.71
CA GLU A 29 -2.01 -18.22 1.47
C GLU A 29 -1.70 -17.29 0.29
N ALA A 30 -0.60 -16.54 0.38
CA ALA A 30 -0.18 -15.66 -0.69
C ALA A 30 0.99 -16.25 -1.51
N ARG A 31 0.88 -16.16 -2.83
CA ARG A 31 1.82 -16.76 -3.81
C ARG A 31 2.77 -15.77 -4.49
N ASN A 32 2.79 -14.50 -4.08
CA ASN A 32 3.70 -13.49 -4.65
C ASN A 32 4.78 -13.07 -3.64
N ASP A 33 5.79 -12.35 -4.12
CA ASP A 33 6.98 -11.96 -3.34
C ASP A 33 6.67 -11.05 -2.15
N ILE A 34 5.55 -10.32 -2.21
CA ILE A 34 5.06 -9.45 -1.12
C ILE A 34 4.07 -10.16 -0.19
N GLY A 35 3.78 -11.43 -0.50
CA GLY A 35 2.81 -12.26 0.17
C GLY A 35 1.42 -11.64 0.26
N LEU A 36 0.90 -11.06 -0.81
CA LEU A 36 -0.52 -10.74 -0.96
C LEU A 36 -1.22 -11.79 -1.85
N SER A 37 -2.46 -12.12 -1.54
CA SER A 37 -3.37 -12.78 -2.48
C SER A 37 -3.69 -11.87 -3.66
N VAL A 38 -4.24 -12.43 -4.75
CA VAL A 38 -4.65 -11.64 -5.92
C VAL A 38 -5.67 -10.55 -5.56
N SER A 39 -6.62 -10.87 -4.66
CA SER A 39 -7.64 -9.92 -4.21
C SER A 39 -7.03 -8.78 -3.39
N GLU A 40 -6.09 -9.08 -2.50
CA GLU A 40 -5.34 -8.08 -1.73
C GLU A 40 -4.49 -7.19 -2.63
N SER A 41 -3.83 -7.77 -3.65
CA SER A 41 -3.06 -7.01 -4.65
C SER A 41 -3.94 -6.07 -5.46
N LYS A 42 -5.11 -6.52 -5.91
CA LYS A 42 -6.07 -5.65 -6.62
C LYS A 42 -6.56 -4.51 -5.74
N ARG A 43 -6.83 -4.80 -4.46
CA ARG A 43 -7.27 -3.79 -3.50
C ARG A 43 -6.18 -2.73 -3.25
N LEU A 44 -4.93 -3.16 -3.07
CA LEU A 44 -3.79 -2.25 -2.97
C LEU A 44 -3.66 -1.37 -4.22
N LEU A 45 -3.73 -1.95 -5.43
CA LEU A 45 -3.63 -1.20 -6.68
C LEU A 45 -4.70 -0.11 -6.79
N ASN A 46 -5.95 -0.45 -6.49
CA ASN A 46 -7.05 0.52 -6.51
C ASN A 46 -6.85 1.64 -5.48
N THR A 47 -6.39 1.30 -4.26
CA THR A 47 -6.11 2.31 -3.24
C THR A 47 -4.98 3.25 -3.67
N VAL A 48 -3.88 2.71 -4.22
CA VAL A 48 -2.79 3.53 -4.77
C VAL A 48 -3.33 4.47 -5.85
N GLN A 49 -4.13 3.97 -6.79
CA GLN A 49 -4.71 4.78 -7.87
C GLN A 49 -5.60 5.92 -7.37
N GLN A 50 -6.36 5.71 -6.28
CA GLN A 50 -7.20 6.74 -5.69
C GLN A 50 -6.41 7.83 -4.93
N SER A 51 -5.18 7.53 -4.52
CA SER A 51 -4.33 8.46 -3.75
C SER A 51 -3.39 9.31 -4.60
N VAL A 52 -3.31 9.06 -5.91
CA VAL A 52 -2.52 9.85 -6.88
C VAL A 52 -3.39 10.78 -7.74
N VAL A 53 -4.63 11.04 -7.33
CA VAL A 53 -5.56 12.00 -7.96
C VAL A 53 -5.42 13.38 -7.33
#